data_AF-A0A945TU44-F1
#
_entry.id   AF-A0A945TU44-F1
#
_cell.length_a   1.000
_cell.length_b   1.000
_cell.length_c   1.000
_cell.angle_alpha   90.00
_cell.angle_beta   90.00
_cell.angle_gamma   90.00
#
_symmetry.space_group_name_H-M   'P 1'
#
loop_
_entity.id
_entity.type
_entity.pdbx_description
1 polymer ?
#
loop_
_entity_poly.entity_id
_entity_poly.type
_entity_poly.pdbx_seq_one_letter_code
_entity_poly.pdbx_strand_id
1 'polypeptide(L)' 'MIYLSKGSQGSAPEEFKRPTDINVDAKGNIYVVDFCNNRIQKFAPLISQTK' A
#
# COMPACT_ATOMS: atom_id res chain seq x y z
N MET A 1 -0.21 17.80 -7.20
CA MET A 1 -0.36 16.57 -6.38
C MET A 1 -0.45 15.41 -7.35
N ILE A 2 0.59 14.59 -7.45
CA ILE A 2 0.65 13.48 -8.41
C ILE A 2 0.31 12.21 -7.62
N TYR A 3 -0.79 11.54 -7.95
CA TYR A 3 -1.06 10.19 -7.46
C TYR A 3 -0.50 9.21 -8.49
N LEU A 4 0.54 8.47 -8.12
CA LEU A 4 0.99 7.31 -8.89
C LEU A 4 -0.02 6.18 -8.65
N SER A 5 -0.73 5.73 -9.68
CA SER A 5 -1.58 4.54 -9.57
C SER A 5 -0.72 3.29 -9.68
N LYS A 6 -0.46 2.60 -8.57
CA LYS A 6 0.17 1.28 -8.54
C LYS A 6 -0.63 0.35 -7.64
N GLY A 7 -1.05 -0.79 -8.20
CA GLY A 7 -1.88 -1.81 -7.56
C GLY A 7 -2.72 -2.55 -8.60
N SER A 8 -2.78 -3.88 -8.52
CA SER A 8 -3.59 -4.73 -9.40
C SER A 8 -4.45 -5.69 -8.57
N GLN A 9 -5.48 -6.28 -9.20
CA GLN A 9 -6.25 -7.33 -8.55
C GLN A 9 -5.41 -8.58 -8.39
N GLY A 10 -5.39 -9.17 -7.19
CA GLY A 10 -4.72 -10.44 -6.95
C GLY A 10 -4.31 -10.64 -5.51
N SER A 11 -3.31 -11.49 -5.30
CA SER A 11 -2.86 -11.95 -3.99
C SER A 11 -1.33 -11.93 -3.84
N ALA A 12 -0.58 -11.60 -4.90
CA ALA A 12 0.86 -11.39 -4.82
C ALA A 12 1.18 -10.07 -4.07
N PRO A 13 2.46 -9.82 -3.70
CA PRO A 13 2.86 -8.52 -3.15
C PRO A 13 2.46 -7.37 -4.07
N GLU A 14 2.01 -6.26 -3.49
CA GLU A 14 1.51 -5.06 -4.21
C GLU A 14 0.17 -5.26 -4.96
N GLU A 15 -0.43 -6.45 -4.91
CA GLU A 15 -1.78 -6.72 -5.41
C GLU A 15 -2.82 -6.63 -4.29
N PHE A 16 -4.09 -6.47 -4.64
CA PHE A 16 -5.18 -6.34 -3.68
C PHE A 16 -6.40 -7.16 -4.11
N LYS A 17 -7.15 -7.70 -3.15
CA LYS A 17 -8.38 -8.46 -3.43
C LYS A 17 -9.63 -7.79 -2.87
N ARG A 18 -9.53 -7.16 -1.70
CA ARG A 18 -10.57 -6.27 -1.15
C ARG A 18 -9.94 -5.31 -0.15
N PRO A 19 -9.25 -4.25 -0.61
CA PRO A 19 -8.71 -3.24 0.30
C PRO A 19 -9.88 -2.50 0.95
N THR A 20 -9.93 -2.48 2.28
CA THR A 20 -11.04 -1.87 3.04
C THR A 20 -10.67 -0.60 3.76
N ASP A 21 -9.38 -0.39 4.05
CA ASP A 21 -8.91 0.78 4.78
C ASP A 21 -7.44 1.10 4.48
N ILE A 22 -7.05 2.36 4.72
CA ILE A 22 -5.70 2.88 4.55
C ILE A 22 -5.32 3.83 5.70
N ASN A 23 -4.10 3.69 6.23
CA ASN A 23 -3.54 4.62 7.21
C ASN A 23 -2.07 4.95 6.90
N VAL A 24 -1.61 6.11 7.35
CA VAL A 24 -0.26 6.61 7.15
C VAL A 24 0.36 6.94 8.51
N ASP A 25 1.54 6.41 8.81
CA ASP A 25 2.25 6.74 10.04
C ASP A 25 3.03 8.07 9.94
N ALA A 26 3.57 8.57 11.05
CA ALA A 26 4.34 9.82 11.08
C ALA A 26 5.64 9.79 10.25
N LYS A 27 6.10 8.59 9.83
CA LYS A 27 7.26 8.41 8.94
C LYS A 27 6.84 8.33 7.47
N GLY A 28 5.54 8.41 7.17
CA GLY A 28 4.99 8.31 5.82
C GLY A 28 4.83 6.88 5.30
N ASN A 29 4.96 5.85 6.15
CA ASN A 29 4.67 4.49 5.72
C ASN A 29 3.16 4.33 5.53
N ILE A 30 2.78 3.68 4.44
CA ILE A 30 1.38 3.43 4.10
C ILE A 30 1.02 2.01 4.50
N TYR A 31 -0.09 1.86 5.20
CA TYR A 31 -0.64 0.58 5.61
C TYR A 31 -2.00 0.38 4.95
N VAL A 32 -2.16 -0.73 4.24
CA VAL A 32 -3.41 -1.07 3.55
C VAL A 32 -3.97 -2.37 4.12
N VAL A 33 -5.21 -2.32 4.61
CA VAL A 33 -5.94 -3.51 5.07
C VAL A 33 -6.59 -4.18 3.86
N ASP A 34 -6.10 -5.36 3.48
CA ASP A 34 -6.57 -6.12 2.32
C ASP A 34 -7.38 -7.33 2.78
N PHE A 35 -8.67 -7.06 3.06
CA PHE A 35 -9.56 -7.97 3.77
C PHE A 35 -9.65 -9.36 3.11
N CYS A 36 -9.86 -9.43 1.80
CA CYS A 36 -10.04 -10.71 1.11
C CYS A 36 -8.74 -11.52 0.96
N ASN A 37 -7.58 -10.92 1.21
CA ASN A 37 -6.30 -11.61 1.30
C ASN A 37 -5.88 -11.88 2.75
N ASN A 38 -6.72 -11.53 3.75
CA ASN A 38 -6.46 -11.71 5.18
C ASN A 38 -5.11 -11.13 5.62
N ARG A 39 -4.73 -9.96 5.09
CA ARG A 39 -3.42 -9.34 5.34
C ARG A 39 -3.48 -7.83 5.49
N ILE A 40 -2.41 -7.28 6.05
CA ILE A 40 -2.10 -5.85 5.99
C ILE A 40 -0.79 -5.71 5.22
N GLN A 41 -0.78 -4.87 4.18
CA GLN A 41 0.43 -4.56 3.42
C GLN A 41 1.01 -3.22 3.88
N LYS A 42 2.34 -3.16 4.04
CA LYS A 42 3.07 -1.94 4.40
C LYS A 42 3.94 -1.50 3.22
N PHE A 43 3.84 -0.23 2.87
CA PHE A 43 4.66 0.40 1.83
C PHE A 43 5.51 1.51 2.45
N ALA A 44 6.77 1.58 2.02
CA ALA A 44 7.63 2.69 2.38
C ALA A 44 7.12 4.00 1.73
N PRO A 45 7.43 5.17 2.30
CA PRO A 45 7.15 6.44 1.65
C PRO A 45 7.84 6.48 0.29
N LEU A 46 7.19 7.08 -0.70
CA LEU A 46 7.74 7.24 -2.05
C LEU A 46 8.99 8.15 -2.12
N ILE A 47 9.46 8.67 -0.97
CA ILE A 47 10.60 9.60 -0.84
C ILE A 47 11.87 8.89 -0.33
N SER A 48 12.10 7.65 -0.76
CA SER A 48 13.37 6.95 -0.52
C SER A 48 13.99 6.51 -1.85
N GLN A 49 14.22 7.46 -2.75
CA GLN A 49 15.18 7.34 -3.84
C GLN A 49 15.97 8.65 -4.01
N THR A 50 16.69 9.05 -2.97
CA THR A 50 17.92 9.83 -3.14
C THR A 50 19.07 8.92 -2.75
N LYS A 51 19.70 8.34 -3.77
CA LYS A 51 21.12 8.00 -3.70
C LYS A 51 21.91 9.27 -3.97
#